data_AF-A0A0C3EFA6-F1
#
_entry.id   AF-A0A0C3EFA6-F1
#
_cell.length_a   1.000
_cell.length_b   1.000
_cell.length_c   1.000
_cell.angle_alpha   90.00
_cell.angle_beta   90.00
_cell.angle_gamma   90.00
#
_symmetry.space_group_name_H-M   'P 1'
#
loop_
_entity.id
_entity.type
_entity.pdbx_description
1 polymer ?
#
loop_
_entity_poly.entity_id
_entity_poly.type
_entity_poly.pdbx_seq_one_letter_code
_entity_poly.pdbx_strand_id
1 'polypeptide(L)' 'VSLVSLFNFQDQSWAEMAEKFSLRSLDEKLELYELIDLDAKGEDDEQEFDTM' A
#
# COMPACT_ATOMS: atom_id res chain seq x y z
N VAL A 1 -3.54 -13.34 -22.15
CA VAL A 1 -2.99 -13.37 -20.77
C VAL A 1 -4.18 -13.46 -19.82
N SER A 2 -4.15 -14.36 -18.83
CA SER A 2 -5.25 -14.49 -17.87
C SER A 2 -5.01 -13.53 -16.70
N LEU A 3 -6.04 -12.85 -16.21
CA LEU A 3 -5.95 -12.00 -15.03
C LEU A 3 -5.35 -12.75 -13.83
N VAL A 4 -5.67 -14.04 -13.71
CA VAL A 4 -5.19 -14.92 -12.63
C VAL A 4 -3.67 -15.07 -12.64
N SER A 5 -3.02 -15.05 -13.81
CA SER A 5 -1.56 -15.20 -13.87
C SER A 5 -0.80 -13.95 -13.44
N LEU A 6 -1.49 -12.85 -13.16
CA LEU A 6 -0.88 -11.62 -12.65
C LEU A 6 -0.69 -11.64 -11.12
N PHE A 7 -1.30 -12.61 -10.43
CA PHE A 7 -1.29 -12.67 -8.97
C PHE A 7 -0.55 -13.92 -8.49
N ASN A 8 0.36 -13.73 -7.53
CA ASN A 8 1.02 -14.83 -6.85
C ASN A 8 0.20 -15.25 -5.62
N PHE A 9 -0.76 -16.15 -5.81
CA PHE A 9 -1.62 -16.64 -4.72
C PHE A 9 -0.91 -17.53 -3.68
N GLN A 10 0.31 -17.96 -3.96
CA GLN A 10 1.14 -18.70 -3.00
C GLN A 10 1.94 -17.74 -2.09
N ASP A 11 1.96 -16.45 -2.41
CA ASP A 11 2.62 -15.45 -1.60
C ASP A 11 1.84 -15.19 -0.32
N GLN A 12 2.41 -15.58 0.81
CA GLN A 12 1.83 -15.36 2.13
C GLN A 12 2.33 -14.10 2.83
N SER A 13 3.22 -13.32 2.20
CA SER A 13 3.79 -12.11 2.79
C SER A 13 2.72 -11.12 3.27
N TRP A 14 1.62 -10.99 2.53
CA TRP A 14 0.45 -10.18 2.92
C TRP A 14 -0.21 -10.68 4.22
N ALA A 15 -0.36 -12.00 4.37
CA ALA A 15 -0.95 -12.59 5.56
C ALA A 15 -0.05 -12.40 6.79
N GLU A 16 1.25 -12.67 6.65
CA GLU A 16 2.25 -12.45 7.70
C GLU A 16 2.36 -10.97 8.11
N MET A 17 2.26 -10.07 7.15
CA MET A 17 2.25 -8.63 7.39
C MET A 17 1.00 -8.22 8.18
N ALA A 18 -0.18 -8.67 7.75
CA ALA A 18 -1.45 -8.39 8.43
C ALA A 18 -1.47 -8.90 9.88
N GLU A 19 -0.93 -10.09 10.14
CA GLU A 19 -0.80 -10.65 11.49
C GLU A 19 0.08 -9.76 12.38
N LYS A 20 1.24 -9.32 11.88
CA LYS A 20 2.13 -8.40 12.60
C LYS A 20 1.45 -7.06 12.91
N PHE A 21 0.61 -6.55 12.01
CA PHE A 21 -0.18 -5.34 12.27
C PHE A 21 -1.27 -5.55 13.34
N SER A 22 -1.86 -6.75 13.40
CA SER A 22 -2.86 -7.08 14.42
C SER A 22 -2.26 -7.07 15.83
N LEU A 23 -0.99 -7.45 15.97
CA LEU A 23 -0.27 -7.49 17.25
C LEU A 23 0.21 -6.11 17.75
N ARG A 24 0.15 -5.07 16.92
CA ARG A 24 0.58 -3.72 17.31
C ARG A 24 -0.36 -3.11 18.35
N SER A 25 0.22 -2.38 19.29
CA SER A 25 -0.52 -1.58 20.26
C SER A 25 -1.26 -0.43 19.57
N LEU A 26 -2.24 0.17 20.27
CA LEU A 26 -2.98 1.30 19.73
C LEU A 26 -2.05 2.50 19.44
N ASP A 27 -1.08 2.75 20.33
CA ASP A 27 -0.11 3.85 20.21
C ASP A 27 0.80 3.66 18.99
N GLU A 28 1.30 2.44 18.76
CA GLU A 28 2.10 2.10 17.56
C GLU A 28 1.31 2.24 16.24
N LYS A 29 -0.02 2.06 16.30
CA LYS A 29 -0.88 2.28 15.13
C LYS A 29 -1.09 3.77 14.88
N LEU A 30 -1.28 4.57 15.93
CA LEU A 30 -1.44 6.03 15.84
C LEU A 30 -0.18 6.71 15.28
N GLU A 31 1.01 6.33 15.76
CA GLU A 31 2.28 6.85 15.25
C GLU A 31 2.44 6.61 13.75
N LEU A 32 2.00 5.44 13.25
CA LEU A 32 2.02 5.14 11.82
C LEU A 32 1.05 6.03 11.02
N TYR A 33 -0.16 6.29 11.54
CA TYR A 33 -1.11 7.17 10.86
C TYR A 33 -0.62 8.62 10.83
N GLU A 34 0.00 9.10 11.91
CA GLU A 34 0.66 10.41 11.94
C GLU A 34 1.78 10.50 10.90
N LEU A 35 2.53 9.40 10.69
CA LEU A 35 3.58 9.34 9.67
C LEU A 35 3.01 9.35 8.24
N ILE A 36 1.83 8.76 8.01
CA ILE A 36 1.13 8.79 6.72
C ILE A 36 0.60 10.20 6.43
N ASP A 37 0.09 10.90 7.43
CA ASP A 37 -0.37 12.29 7.29
C ASP A 37 0.77 13.27 6.98
N LEU A 38 2.01 12.89 7.32
CA LEU A 38 3.24 13.61 6.97
C LEU A 38 3.75 13.30 5.57
N ASP A 39 3.15 12.36 4.84
CA ASP A 39 3.55 12.09 3.47
C ASP A 39 3.22 13.30 2.59
N ALA A 40 4.18 13.70 1.76
CA ALA A 40 3.96 14.80 0.84
C ALA A 40 2.86 14.38 -0.14
N LYS A 41 1.95 15.31 -0.49
CA LYS A 41 1.10 15.08 -1.67
C LYS A 41 2.04 14.77 -2.83
N GLY A 42 1.90 13.57 -3.40
CA GLY A 42 2.61 13.21 -4.61
C GLY A 42 2.41 14.31 -5.66
N GLU A 43 3.43 14.53 -6.49
CA GLU A 43 3.26 15.37 -7.66
C GLU A 43 2.07 14.80 -8.45
N ASP A 44 1.05 15.63 -8.71
CA ASP A 44 0.02 15.26 -9.66
C ASP A 44 0.76 15.05 -10.98
N ASP A 45 0.97 13.80 -11.36
CA ASP A 45 1.36 13.44 -12.72
C ASP A 45 0.23 13.92 -13.63
N GLU A 46 0.22 15.21 -13.96
CA GLU A 46 -0.45 15.77 -15.13
C GLU A 46 0.24 15.17 -16.36
N GLN A 47 0.11 13.86 -16.55
CA GLN A 47 0.31 13.23 -17.83
C GLN A 47 -0.85 13.71 -18.69
N GLU A 48 -0.66 14.88 -19.30
CA GLU A 48 -1.26 15.18 -20.60
C GLU A 48 -0.94 13.98 -21.49
N PHE A 49 -1.88 13.04 -21.57
CA PHE A 49 -1.93 12.11 -22.69
C PHE A 49 -2.22 12.96 -23.92
N ASP A 50 -1.16 13.53 -24.50
CA ASP A 50 -1.22 14.20 -25.79
C ASP A 50 -1.75 13.17 -26.78
N THR A 51 -3.03 13.32 -27.11
CA THR A 51 -3.71 12.48 -28.08
C THR A 51 -3.30 13.01 -29.45
N MET A 52 -2.25 12.42 -30.02
CA MET A 52 -1.98 12.48 -31.46
C MET A 52 -1.78 11.08 -32.03
#